data_AF-A0A2P2D593-F1
#
_entry.id   AF-A0A2P2D593-F1
#
_cell.length_a   1.000
_cell.length_b   1.000
_cell.length_c   1.000
_cell.angle_alpha   90.00
_cell.angle_beta   90.00
_cell.angle_gamma   90.00
#
_symmetry.space_group_name_H-M   'P 1'
#
loop_
_entity.id
_entity.type
_entity.pdbx_description
1 polymer ?
#
loop_
_entity_poly.entity_id
_entity_poly.type
_entity_poly.pdbx_seq_one_letter_code
_entity_poly.pdbx_strand_id
1 'polypeptide(L)'
;MGTKVKAAVIGGTGLYSLDGMELVEEILPETPWGKPSDTIKIGKIHDKLIAFLPRHGVGHFIMPHEVPMKANICALKILGVEEIVAFSSVGSLREEIKPLDFVLPSQIIDRTRGRESTFFGKGVVAHAPFADPFSKNLSDRINKAAAKINLQIHQNKTLVCMEGPLFSTRAESHMYRSWGGDIINMSVLPEAKLAREAEIAYQMICMSTDYDCWRENEEAVTAEMVMANLGKNAENAKKLLSALIPDLGNGDDLSLKNSTKYSIITAPERRNPDTVAKLKVLFPDYL
;
A
#
# COMPACT_ATOMS: atom_id res chain seq x y z
N MET A 1 12.43 -5.55 21.36
CA MET A 1 11.15 -5.71 20.64
C MET A 1 10.32 -4.48 20.97
N GLY A 2 9.92 -3.70 19.96
CA GLY A 2 9.09 -2.51 20.15
C GLY A 2 7.63 -2.87 20.45
N THR A 3 6.81 -1.85 20.66
CA THR A 3 5.36 -1.98 20.91
C THR A 3 4.69 -2.76 19.78
N LYS A 4 3.87 -3.76 20.16
CA LYS A 4 3.08 -4.54 19.20
C LYS A 4 1.83 -3.77 18.78
N VAL A 5 1.56 -3.75 17.48
CA VAL A 5 0.46 -2.99 16.87
C VAL A 5 -0.13 -3.75 15.70
N LYS A 6 -1.45 -3.82 15.62
CA LYS A 6 -2.18 -4.69 14.69
C LYS A 6 -2.53 -4.04 13.36
N ALA A 7 -2.60 -2.72 13.30
CA ALA A 7 -2.93 -1.99 12.08
C ALA A 7 -1.86 -0.94 11.76
N ALA A 8 -1.60 -0.78 10.48
CA ALA A 8 -0.69 0.22 9.98
C ALA A 8 -1.29 1.04 8.84
N VAL A 9 -0.85 2.29 8.76
CA VAL A 9 -1.10 3.20 7.65
C VAL A 9 0.20 3.44 6.92
N ILE A 10 0.22 3.17 5.61
CA ILE A 10 1.33 3.56 4.74
C ILE A 10 0.95 4.85 4.01
N GLY A 11 1.61 5.94 4.36
CA GLY A 11 1.39 7.27 3.77
C GLY A 11 2.08 7.43 2.42
N GLY A 12 1.32 7.77 1.38
CA GLY A 12 1.86 8.18 0.08
C GLY A 12 2.20 9.66 0.03
N THR A 13 2.41 10.19 -1.17
CA THR A 13 2.60 11.63 -1.40
C THR A 13 1.45 12.42 -0.78
N GLY A 14 1.77 13.44 0.02
CA GLY A 14 0.79 14.30 0.68
C GLY A 14 0.28 13.80 2.04
N LEU A 15 0.63 12.59 2.47
CA LEU A 15 0.29 12.07 3.81
C LEU A 15 1.56 11.62 4.53
N TYR A 16 2.13 12.50 5.37
CA TYR A 16 3.39 12.28 6.10
C TYR A 16 3.20 12.18 7.62
N SER A 17 1.99 12.42 8.13
CA SER A 17 1.64 12.31 9.54
C SER A 17 0.15 12.01 9.70
N LEU A 18 -0.22 11.48 10.86
CA LEU A 18 -1.60 11.32 11.29
C LEU A 18 -1.94 12.43 12.30
N ASP A 19 -2.86 13.31 11.94
CA ASP A 19 -3.32 14.37 12.84
C ASP A 19 -4.10 13.76 14.01
N GLY A 20 -3.88 14.30 15.22
CA GLY A 20 -4.51 13.77 16.44
C GLY A 20 -3.88 12.47 16.96
N MET A 21 -2.77 12.01 16.37
CA MET A 21 -2.03 10.87 16.89
C MET A 21 -1.20 11.26 18.11
N GLU A 22 -1.52 10.64 19.24
CA GLU A 22 -0.68 10.67 20.43
C GLU A 22 0.48 9.70 20.25
N LEU A 23 1.69 10.23 20.06
CA LEU A 23 2.88 9.43 19.82
C LEU A 23 3.21 8.55 21.04
N VAL A 24 3.39 7.26 20.80
CA VAL A 24 3.78 6.27 21.83
C VAL A 24 5.24 5.87 21.66
N GLU A 25 5.67 5.59 20.42
CA GLU A 25 7.01 5.12 20.13
C GLU A 25 7.42 5.50 18.70
N GLU A 26 8.70 5.81 18.49
CA GLU A 26 9.31 5.91 17.18
C GLU A 26 10.36 4.81 17.04
N ILE A 27 10.27 4.01 15.98
CA ILE A 27 11.14 2.86 15.79
C ILE A 27 11.59 2.74 14.34
N LEU A 28 12.86 2.41 14.14
CA LEU A 28 13.45 2.12 12.84
C LEU A 28 14.03 0.70 12.83
N PRO A 29 13.20 -0.34 12.66
CA PRO A 29 13.66 -1.72 12.73
C PRO A 29 14.63 -2.05 11.60
N GLU A 30 15.72 -2.75 11.92
CA GLU A 30 16.52 -3.43 10.90
C GLU A 30 15.82 -4.71 10.45
N THR A 31 15.78 -4.96 9.14
CA THR A 31 15.20 -6.17 8.57
C THR A 31 16.23 -6.93 7.74
N PRO A 32 16.02 -8.23 7.44
CA PRO A 32 16.88 -8.98 6.51
C PRO A 32 16.97 -8.41 5.09
N TRP A 33 16.11 -7.44 4.76
CA TRP A 33 16.03 -6.72 3.49
C TRP A 33 16.45 -5.24 3.60
N GLY A 34 17.09 -4.85 4.70
CA GLY A 34 17.55 -3.48 4.95
C GLY A 34 16.62 -2.70 5.87
N LYS A 35 16.75 -1.37 5.85
CA LYS A 35 15.91 -0.46 6.63
C LYS A 35 14.63 -0.10 5.86
N PRO A 36 13.50 0.14 6.55
CA PRO A 36 12.30 0.68 5.91
C PRO A 36 12.58 2.10 5.41
N SER A 37 11.61 2.67 4.70
CA SER A 37 11.71 3.99 4.05
C SER A 37 12.01 5.11 5.05
N ASP A 38 11.49 5.00 6.27
CA ASP A 38 11.75 5.91 7.37
C ASP A 38 11.39 5.26 8.72
N THR A 39 11.56 6.02 9.78
CA THR A 39 11.11 5.72 11.14
C THR A 39 9.61 5.50 11.14
N ILE A 40 9.19 4.35 11.67
CA ILE A 40 7.80 4.01 11.90
C ILE A 40 7.36 4.69 13.19
N LYS A 41 6.28 5.47 13.10
CA LYS A 41 5.67 6.11 14.26
C LYS A 41 4.52 5.24 14.75
N ILE A 42 4.54 4.84 16.01
CA ILE A 42 3.46 4.13 16.66
C ILE A 42 2.76 5.11 17.58
N GLY A 43 1.45 5.28 17.43
CA GLY A 43 0.69 6.20 18.26
C GLY A 43 -0.77 5.79 18.43
N LYS A 44 -1.46 6.48 19.33
CA LYS A 44 -2.87 6.25 19.62
C LYS A 44 -3.75 7.30 18.96
N ILE A 45 -4.86 6.86 18.38
CA ILE A 45 -5.98 7.70 17.94
C ILE A 45 -7.25 7.00 18.43
N HIS A 46 -8.08 7.70 19.22
CA HIS A 46 -9.30 7.11 19.81
C HIS A 46 -9.05 5.76 20.50
N ASP A 47 -8.02 5.68 21.35
CA ASP A 47 -7.55 4.47 22.05
C ASP A 47 -7.07 3.31 21.16
N LYS A 48 -7.04 3.48 19.83
CA LYS A 48 -6.48 2.51 18.89
C LYS A 48 -5.03 2.82 18.59
N LEU A 49 -4.19 1.81 18.79
CA LEU A 49 -2.78 1.88 18.43
C LEU A 49 -2.61 1.65 16.92
N ILE A 50 -1.91 2.55 16.25
CA ILE A 50 -1.65 2.52 14.80
C ILE A 50 -0.16 2.75 14.56
N ALA A 51 0.42 1.96 13.65
CA ALA A 51 1.72 2.26 13.07
C ALA A 51 1.56 3.13 11.82
N PHE A 52 2.41 4.13 11.65
CA PHE A 52 2.46 4.99 10.48
C PHE A 52 3.85 4.93 9.85
N LEU A 53 3.89 4.67 8.54
CA LEU A 53 5.12 4.61 7.75
C LEU A 53 4.98 5.49 6.49
N PRO A 54 5.77 6.57 6.32
CA PRO A 54 5.79 7.33 5.08
C PRO A 54 6.54 6.54 3.99
N ARG A 55 5.86 6.22 2.89
CA ARG A 55 6.40 5.39 1.80
C ARG A 55 7.65 5.97 1.14
N HIS A 56 7.71 7.28 1.02
CA HIS A 56 8.79 8.00 0.32
C HIS A 56 9.79 8.67 1.28
N GLY A 57 9.70 8.34 2.57
CA GLY A 57 10.40 9.07 3.62
C GLY A 57 9.82 10.45 3.90
N VAL A 58 10.13 11.00 5.07
CA VAL A 58 9.82 12.39 5.41
C VAL A 58 10.66 13.30 4.52
N GLY A 59 10.01 14.23 3.83
CA GLY A 59 10.67 15.07 2.81
C GLY A 59 10.64 14.48 1.40
N HIS A 60 10.02 13.30 1.20
CA HIS A 60 9.75 12.73 -0.13
C HIS A 60 11.01 12.50 -0.98
N PHE A 61 12.07 11.94 -0.37
CA PHE A 61 13.39 11.82 -1.01
C PHE A 61 13.63 10.46 -1.70
N ILE A 62 12.69 9.52 -1.62
CA ILE A 62 12.81 8.17 -2.20
C ILE A 62 11.89 8.05 -3.42
N MET A 63 12.44 7.76 -4.60
CA MET A 63 11.64 7.56 -5.81
C MET A 63 10.80 6.28 -5.74
N PRO A 64 9.67 6.17 -6.47
CA PRO A 64 8.79 4.99 -6.41
C PRO A 64 9.49 3.64 -6.62
N HIS A 65 10.47 3.57 -7.52
CA HIS A 65 11.22 2.34 -7.83
C HIS A 65 12.35 2.03 -6.82
N GLU A 66 12.71 2.99 -5.97
CA GLU A 66 13.74 2.86 -4.94
C GLU A 66 13.14 2.55 -3.55
N VAL A 67 11.82 2.65 -3.40
CA VAL A 67 11.15 2.35 -2.13
C VAL A 67 11.52 0.94 -1.66
N PRO A 68 12.07 0.76 -0.45
CA PRO A 68 12.49 -0.53 0.08
C PRO A 68 11.27 -1.35 0.56
N MET A 69 10.36 -1.70 -0.35
CA MET A 69 9.05 -2.27 -0.01
C MET A 69 9.12 -3.58 0.79
N LYS A 70 10.14 -4.42 0.54
CA LYS A 70 10.39 -5.62 1.36
C LYS A 70 10.72 -5.27 2.81
N ALA A 71 11.58 -4.27 3.03
CA ALA A 71 11.91 -3.81 4.37
C ALA A 71 10.70 -3.15 5.04
N ASN A 72 9.92 -2.34 4.31
CA ASN A 72 8.68 -1.74 4.81
C ASN A 72 7.71 -2.79 5.34
N ILE A 73 7.33 -3.75 4.49
CA ILE A 73 6.37 -4.80 4.86
C ILE A 73 6.92 -5.71 5.95
N CYS A 74 8.21 -6.08 5.90
CA CYS A 74 8.84 -6.88 6.95
C CYS A 74 8.84 -6.15 8.30
N ALA A 75 9.19 -4.86 8.32
CA ALA A 75 9.20 -4.08 9.56
C ALA A 75 7.81 -4.03 10.20
N LEU A 76 6.77 -3.79 9.39
CA LEU A 76 5.37 -3.83 9.87
C LEU A 76 4.98 -5.23 10.37
N LYS A 77 5.36 -6.31 9.67
CA LYS A 77 5.11 -7.69 10.13
C LYS A 77 5.75 -7.98 11.49
N ILE A 78 7.01 -7.56 11.70
CA ILE A 78 7.73 -7.75 12.97
C ILE A 78 7.02 -7.01 14.12
N LEU A 79 6.41 -5.85 13.84
CA LEU A 79 5.61 -5.10 14.81
C LEU A 79 4.24 -5.75 15.11
N GLY A 80 3.88 -6.83 14.42
CA GLY A 80 2.63 -7.56 14.64
C GLY A 80 1.45 -7.03 13.81
N VAL A 81 1.72 -6.27 12.75
CA VAL A 81 0.68 -5.73 11.87
C VAL A 81 -0.02 -6.87 11.14
N GLU A 82 -1.34 -6.87 11.22
CA GLU A 82 -2.29 -7.78 10.58
C GLU A 82 -3.05 -7.08 9.43
N GLU A 83 -3.17 -5.75 9.49
CA GLU A 83 -3.92 -4.92 8.54
C GLU A 83 -3.11 -3.70 8.08
N ILE A 84 -3.08 -3.43 6.78
CA ILE A 84 -2.47 -2.24 6.18
C ILE A 84 -3.52 -1.49 5.35
N VAL A 85 -3.67 -0.20 5.66
CA VAL A 85 -4.37 0.76 4.79
C VAL A 85 -3.32 1.70 4.20
N ALA A 86 -3.15 1.64 2.89
CA ALA A 86 -2.18 2.45 2.15
C ALA A 86 -2.87 3.62 1.46
N PHE A 87 -2.20 4.77 1.37
CA PHE A 87 -2.65 5.90 0.56
C PHE A 87 -1.73 6.10 -0.64
N SER A 88 -2.29 6.47 -1.79
CA SER A 88 -1.54 6.85 -2.99
C SER A 88 -2.25 7.96 -3.74
N SER A 89 -1.49 8.95 -4.23
CA SER A 89 -1.96 9.79 -5.35
C SER A 89 -2.01 8.96 -6.63
N VAL A 90 -2.98 9.27 -7.49
CA VAL A 90 -3.19 8.58 -8.77
C VAL A 90 -3.62 9.56 -9.86
N GLY A 91 -3.24 9.26 -11.10
CA GLY A 91 -3.85 9.87 -12.28
C GLY A 91 -5.13 9.13 -12.66
N SER A 92 -6.16 9.85 -13.08
CA SER A 92 -7.41 9.27 -13.56
C SER A 92 -7.33 8.92 -15.04
N LEU A 93 -7.73 7.69 -15.37
CA LEU A 93 -7.90 7.23 -16.75
C LEU A 93 -9.37 7.24 -17.17
N ARG A 94 -10.26 7.89 -16.42
CA ARG A 94 -11.73 7.87 -16.63
C ARG A 94 -12.35 9.24 -16.43
N GLU A 95 -13.33 9.58 -17.26
CA GLU A 95 -14.02 10.88 -17.21
C GLU A 95 -14.74 11.09 -15.88
N GLU A 96 -15.33 10.02 -15.33
CA GLU A 96 -16.13 10.09 -14.11
C GLU A 96 -15.32 10.17 -12.81
N ILE A 97 -14.01 9.89 -12.85
CA ILE A 97 -13.11 9.96 -11.68
C ILE A 97 -12.35 11.29 -11.78
N LYS A 98 -12.85 12.30 -11.08
CA LYS A 98 -12.32 13.66 -11.18
C LYS A 98 -11.15 13.86 -10.23
N PRO A 99 -10.25 14.83 -10.47
CA PRO A 99 -9.30 15.26 -9.44
C PRO A 99 -10.04 15.58 -8.14
N LEU A 100 -9.44 15.19 -7.02
CA LEU A 100 -9.99 15.22 -5.65
C LEU A 100 -10.97 14.08 -5.31
N ASP A 101 -11.37 13.25 -6.27
CA ASP A 101 -12.14 12.05 -5.97
C ASP A 101 -11.26 10.98 -5.32
N PHE A 102 -11.89 10.19 -4.46
CA PHE A 102 -11.29 9.02 -3.82
C PHE A 102 -11.72 7.76 -4.57
N VAL A 103 -10.81 6.80 -4.68
CA VAL A 103 -11.03 5.53 -5.38
C VAL A 103 -10.54 4.38 -4.51
N LEU A 104 -11.33 3.33 -4.45
CA LEU A 104 -11.03 2.07 -3.78
C LEU A 104 -10.92 0.98 -4.85
N PRO A 105 -9.70 0.73 -5.37
CA PRO A 105 -9.51 -0.29 -6.39
C PRO A 105 -9.77 -1.69 -5.82
N SER A 106 -10.25 -2.57 -6.69
CA SER A 106 -10.41 -4.01 -6.41
C SER A 106 -9.42 -4.87 -7.21
N GLN A 107 -8.82 -4.32 -8.28
CA GLN A 107 -7.92 -5.02 -9.19
C GLN A 107 -6.69 -4.18 -9.55
N ILE A 108 -5.63 -4.86 -9.99
CA ILE A 108 -4.35 -4.23 -10.35
C ILE A 108 -3.83 -4.78 -11.68
N ILE A 109 -3.32 -3.91 -12.55
CA ILE A 109 -2.50 -4.27 -13.72
C ILE A 109 -1.04 -3.90 -13.43
N ASP A 110 -0.13 -4.87 -13.52
CA ASP A 110 1.29 -4.67 -13.24
C ASP A 110 2.06 -4.25 -14.50
N ARG A 111 2.59 -3.02 -14.48
CA ARG A 111 3.49 -2.45 -15.51
C ARG A 111 4.84 -2.03 -14.93
N THR A 112 5.16 -2.52 -13.74
CA THR A 112 6.48 -2.35 -13.14
C THR A 112 7.52 -3.24 -13.84
N ARG A 113 8.80 -2.89 -13.72
CA ARG A 113 9.94 -3.54 -14.37
C ARG A 113 11.10 -3.59 -13.40
N GLY A 114 11.57 -4.81 -13.07
CA GLY A 114 12.81 -5.00 -12.31
C GLY A 114 12.72 -4.82 -10.80
N ARG A 115 11.54 -4.51 -10.24
CA ARG A 115 11.34 -4.44 -8.78
C ARG A 115 11.37 -5.84 -8.15
N GLU A 116 12.09 -5.98 -7.03
CA GLU A 116 12.05 -7.20 -6.24
C GLU A 116 10.66 -7.38 -5.61
N SER A 117 9.87 -8.30 -6.17
CA SER A 117 8.44 -8.40 -5.91
C SER A 117 8.00 -9.60 -5.07
N THR A 118 8.94 -10.31 -4.45
CA THR A 118 8.72 -11.45 -3.57
C THR A 118 9.77 -11.52 -2.46
N PHE A 119 9.39 -12.03 -1.29
CA PHE A 119 10.31 -12.41 -0.21
C PHE A 119 11.03 -13.73 -0.49
N PHE A 120 10.46 -14.55 -1.36
CA PHE A 120 10.96 -15.88 -1.73
C PHE A 120 12.01 -15.81 -2.85
N GLY A 121 12.53 -16.96 -3.27
CA GLY A 121 13.60 -17.10 -4.26
C GLY A 121 14.82 -17.81 -3.68
N LYS A 122 15.93 -17.83 -4.44
CA LYS A 122 17.25 -18.33 -4.00
C LYS A 122 17.22 -19.72 -3.31
N GLY A 123 16.31 -20.60 -3.73
CA GLY A 123 16.17 -21.95 -3.19
C GLY A 123 14.99 -22.15 -2.22
N VAL A 124 14.08 -21.19 -2.10
CA VAL A 124 12.73 -21.39 -1.52
C VAL A 124 11.71 -20.81 -2.48
N VAL A 125 10.83 -21.65 -3.02
CA VAL A 125 9.80 -21.27 -3.99
C VAL A 125 8.44 -21.25 -3.30
N ALA A 126 7.68 -20.18 -3.50
CA ALA A 126 6.29 -20.08 -3.09
C ALA A 126 5.44 -19.41 -4.18
N HIS A 127 4.16 -19.78 -4.25
CA HIS A 127 3.18 -19.22 -5.17
C HIS A 127 1.89 -18.85 -4.42
N ALA A 128 1.86 -17.64 -3.87
CA ALA A 128 0.69 -17.14 -3.16
C ALA A 128 -0.44 -16.75 -4.15
N PRO A 129 -1.71 -17.12 -3.88
CA PRO A 129 -2.83 -16.65 -4.66
C PRO A 129 -2.96 -15.12 -4.60
N PHE A 130 -3.10 -14.49 -5.76
CA PHE A 130 -3.19 -13.02 -5.89
C PHE A 130 -4.28 -12.57 -6.87
N ALA A 131 -5.29 -13.41 -7.11
CA ALA A 131 -6.42 -13.10 -7.99
C ALA A 131 -7.19 -11.87 -7.50
N ASP A 132 -7.40 -11.76 -6.18
CA ASP A 132 -8.01 -10.62 -5.52
C ASP A 132 -6.95 -9.93 -4.64
N PRO A 133 -6.29 -8.87 -5.12
CA PRO A 133 -5.11 -8.31 -4.46
C PRO A 133 -5.42 -7.54 -3.17
N PHE A 134 -6.67 -7.10 -2.97
CA PHE A 134 -7.08 -6.30 -1.83
C PHE A 134 -8.06 -7.02 -0.90
N SER A 135 -8.08 -6.63 0.38
CA SER A 135 -9.01 -7.18 1.37
C SER A 135 -10.40 -6.58 1.23
N LYS A 136 -11.39 -7.42 0.89
CA LYS A 136 -12.80 -7.03 0.89
C LYS A 136 -13.25 -6.49 2.24
N ASN A 137 -12.78 -7.10 3.34
CA ASN A 137 -13.16 -6.69 4.69
C ASN A 137 -12.67 -5.26 5.01
N LEU A 138 -11.42 -4.92 4.67
CA LEU A 138 -10.91 -3.54 4.80
C LEU A 138 -11.68 -2.59 3.88
N SER A 139 -11.94 -2.99 2.63
CA SER A 139 -12.74 -2.20 1.69
C SER A 139 -14.12 -1.85 2.25
N ASP A 140 -14.84 -2.83 2.80
CA ASP A 140 -16.17 -2.62 3.40
C ASP A 140 -16.10 -1.65 4.60
N ARG A 141 -15.07 -1.75 5.45
CA ARG A 141 -14.84 -0.83 6.58
C ARG A 141 -14.53 0.60 6.11
N ILE A 142 -13.70 0.75 5.08
CA ILE A 142 -13.37 2.05 4.48
C ILE A 142 -14.62 2.72 3.90
N ASN A 143 -15.46 1.97 3.17
CA ASN A 143 -16.71 2.51 2.63
C ASN A 143 -17.67 2.97 3.74
N LYS A 144 -17.79 2.21 4.83
CA LYS A 144 -18.58 2.62 6.00
C LYS A 144 -18.02 3.89 6.64
N ALA A 145 -16.70 4.00 6.81
CA ALA A 145 -16.06 5.19 7.36
C ALA A 145 -16.26 6.42 6.44
N ALA A 146 -16.15 6.25 5.13
CA ALA A 146 -16.39 7.30 4.15
C ALA A 146 -17.84 7.81 4.17
N ALA A 147 -18.81 6.90 4.30
CA ALA A 147 -20.22 7.26 4.43
C ALA A 147 -20.50 8.12 5.69
N LYS A 148 -19.84 7.83 6.83
CA LYS A 148 -19.98 8.63 8.07
C LYS A 148 -19.59 10.11 7.87
N ILE A 149 -18.69 10.39 6.91
CA ILE A 149 -18.19 11.75 6.63
C ILE A 149 -18.70 12.31 5.30
N ASN A 150 -19.67 11.65 4.66
CA ASN A 150 -20.20 12.00 3.33
C ASN A 150 -19.11 12.13 2.25
N LEU A 151 -18.05 11.33 2.35
CA LEU A 151 -17.00 11.28 1.33
C LEU A 151 -17.40 10.30 0.23
N GLN A 152 -17.51 10.79 -1.00
CA GLN A 152 -17.73 9.94 -2.16
C GLN A 152 -16.45 9.16 -2.48
N ILE A 153 -16.57 7.84 -2.66
CA ILE A 153 -15.49 6.96 -3.07
C ILE A 153 -15.96 6.07 -4.22
N HIS A 154 -15.25 6.11 -5.35
CA HIS A 154 -15.46 5.20 -6.47
C HIS A 154 -14.94 3.81 -6.11
N GLN A 155 -15.71 2.77 -6.40
CA GLN A 155 -15.38 1.39 -6.02
C GLN A 155 -15.19 0.51 -7.26
N ASN A 156 -14.58 -0.67 -7.06
CA ASN A 156 -14.43 -1.72 -8.07
C ASN A 156 -13.68 -1.24 -9.33
N LYS A 157 -12.65 -0.43 -9.12
CA LYS A 157 -11.79 0.12 -10.17
C LYS A 157 -10.50 -0.69 -10.32
N THR A 158 -9.91 -0.62 -11.51
CA THR A 158 -8.65 -1.28 -11.87
C THR A 158 -7.51 -0.28 -11.85
N LEU A 159 -6.52 -0.53 -10.99
CA LEU A 159 -5.34 0.31 -10.82
C LEU A 159 -4.17 -0.19 -11.68
N VAL A 160 -3.69 0.63 -12.60
CA VAL A 160 -2.45 0.36 -13.34
C VAL A 160 -1.26 0.83 -12.50
N CYS A 161 -0.31 -0.05 -12.22
CA CYS A 161 0.93 0.30 -11.53
C CYS A 161 2.08 0.37 -12.55
N MET A 162 2.52 1.57 -12.92
CA MET A 162 3.66 1.77 -13.81
C MET A 162 4.99 1.93 -13.04
N GLU A 163 6.12 1.85 -13.76
CA GLU A 163 7.44 1.94 -13.14
C GLU A 163 7.81 3.35 -12.65
N GLY A 164 7.47 4.38 -13.43
CA GLY A 164 8.02 5.74 -13.22
C GLY A 164 9.51 5.84 -13.53
N PRO A 165 10.18 6.95 -13.16
CA PRO A 165 9.61 8.12 -12.46
C PRO A 165 8.88 9.09 -13.40
N LEU A 166 9.07 8.97 -14.72
CA LEU A 166 8.33 9.79 -15.68
C LEU A 166 6.86 9.37 -15.72
N PHE A 167 5.98 10.35 -15.92
CA PHE A 167 4.58 10.09 -16.23
C PHE A 167 4.42 9.42 -17.60
N SER A 168 3.24 8.88 -17.84
CA SER A 168 2.90 8.21 -19.09
C SER A 168 3.07 9.14 -20.30
N THR A 169 3.40 8.55 -21.45
CA THR A 169 3.08 9.16 -22.74
C THR A 169 1.57 9.05 -23.00
N ARG A 170 1.03 9.89 -23.90
CA ARG A 170 -0.40 9.81 -24.29
C ARG A 170 -0.78 8.43 -24.84
N ALA A 171 0.11 7.85 -25.66
CA ALA A 171 -0.08 6.53 -26.22
C ALA A 171 -0.21 5.45 -25.12
N GLU A 172 0.61 5.54 -24.07
CA GLU A 172 0.50 4.65 -22.91
C GLU A 172 -0.81 4.88 -22.16
N SER A 173 -1.23 6.12 -21.90
CA SER A 173 -2.51 6.40 -21.24
C SER A 173 -3.70 5.84 -22.04
N HIS A 174 -3.72 6.02 -23.37
CA HIS A 174 -4.76 5.44 -24.23
C HIS A 174 -4.73 3.90 -24.24
N MET A 175 -3.54 3.30 -24.23
CA MET A 175 -3.39 1.84 -24.12
C MET A 175 -3.93 1.32 -22.76
N TYR A 176 -3.58 1.98 -21.65
CA TYR A 176 -4.08 1.58 -20.33
C TYR A 176 -5.60 1.70 -20.23
N ARG A 177 -6.19 2.74 -20.82
CA ARG A 177 -7.64 2.90 -20.94
C ARG A 177 -8.30 1.77 -21.72
N SER A 178 -7.69 1.35 -22.84
CA SER A 178 -8.23 0.29 -23.70
C SER A 178 -8.14 -1.10 -23.04
N TRP A 179 -7.20 -1.30 -22.11
CA TRP A 179 -7.13 -2.50 -21.27
C TRP A 179 -8.14 -2.53 -20.12
N GLY A 180 -8.91 -1.46 -19.91
CA GLY A 180 -9.82 -1.36 -18.78
C GLY A 180 -9.23 -0.68 -17.54
N GLY A 181 -8.01 -0.15 -17.60
CA GLY A 181 -7.43 0.63 -16.50
C GLY A 181 -8.26 1.88 -16.18
N ASP A 182 -8.50 2.12 -14.90
CA ASP A 182 -9.35 3.22 -14.41
C ASP A 182 -8.55 4.35 -13.78
N ILE A 183 -7.48 3.98 -13.07
CA ILE A 183 -6.54 4.90 -12.41
C ILE A 183 -5.12 4.36 -12.56
N ILE A 184 -4.13 5.23 -12.45
CA ILE A 184 -2.71 4.87 -12.60
C ILE A 184 -1.86 5.43 -11.46
N ASN A 185 -0.94 4.61 -10.94
CA ASN A 185 0.05 5.02 -9.95
C ASN A 185 1.39 4.31 -10.16
N MET A 186 2.32 4.50 -9.22
CA MET A 186 3.66 3.93 -9.28
C MET A 186 4.03 3.09 -8.05
N SER A 187 3.11 2.85 -7.11
CA SER A 187 3.47 2.41 -5.75
C SER A 187 2.69 1.22 -5.19
N VAL A 188 1.56 0.80 -5.81
CA VAL A 188 0.77 -0.32 -5.26
C VAL A 188 1.49 -1.67 -5.39
N LEU A 189 2.39 -1.79 -6.37
CA LEU A 189 3.23 -2.96 -6.56
C LEU A 189 4.71 -2.62 -6.42
N PRO A 190 5.52 -3.50 -5.79
CA PRO A 190 5.13 -4.78 -5.19
C PRO A 190 4.50 -4.74 -3.79
N GLU A 191 4.16 -3.57 -3.23
CA GLU A 191 3.63 -3.44 -1.86
C GLU A 191 2.49 -4.42 -1.54
N ALA A 192 1.47 -4.52 -2.40
CA ALA A 192 0.34 -5.43 -2.22
C ALA A 192 0.73 -6.92 -2.32
N LYS A 193 1.65 -7.28 -3.22
CA LYS A 193 2.18 -8.66 -3.35
C LYS A 193 2.93 -9.08 -2.09
N LEU A 194 3.77 -8.18 -1.57
CA LEU A 194 4.55 -8.43 -0.36
C LEU A 194 3.65 -8.50 0.87
N ALA A 195 2.62 -7.66 0.98
CA ALA A 195 1.63 -7.76 2.04
C ALA A 195 0.88 -9.10 2.00
N ARG A 196 0.50 -9.58 0.80
CA ARG A 196 -0.10 -10.92 0.62
C ARG A 196 0.84 -12.02 1.11
N GLU A 197 2.09 -12.03 0.67
CA GLU A 197 3.07 -13.03 1.10
C GLU A 197 3.31 -12.98 2.61
N ALA A 198 3.35 -11.79 3.21
CA ALA A 198 3.50 -11.61 4.65
C ALA A 198 2.24 -11.94 5.47
N GLU A 199 1.16 -12.41 4.83
CA GLU A 199 -0.13 -12.71 5.47
C GLU A 199 -0.76 -11.49 6.16
N ILE A 200 -0.72 -10.33 5.49
CA ILE A 200 -1.27 -9.06 5.97
C ILE A 200 -2.43 -8.63 5.08
N ALA A 201 -3.59 -8.35 5.65
CA ALA A 201 -4.72 -7.80 4.92
C ALA A 201 -4.36 -6.39 4.41
N TYR A 202 -4.57 -6.13 3.13
CA TYR A 202 -4.09 -4.90 2.50
C TYR A 202 -5.21 -4.23 1.68
N GLN A 203 -5.36 -2.92 1.81
CA GLN A 203 -6.18 -2.09 0.93
C GLN A 203 -5.48 -0.77 0.63
N MET A 204 -5.47 -0.36 -0.64
CA MET A 204 -5.04 0.97 -1.03
C MET A 204 -6.25 1.89 -1.22
N ILE A 205 -6.15 3.11 -0.70
CA ILE A 205 -7.05 4.23 -0.95
C ILE A 205 -6.33 5.18 -1.90
N CYS A 206 -6.90 5.35 -3.09
CA CYS A 206 -6.34 6.16 -4.15
C CYS A 206 -7.00 7.54 -4.16
N MET A 207 -6.20 8.59 -4.29
CA MET A 207 -6.67 9.98 -4.35
C MET A 207 -6.33 10.53 -5.72
N SER A 208 -7.35 10.80 -6.54
CA SER A 208 -7.16 11.33 -7.89
C SER A 208 -6.58 12.74 -7.81
N THR A 209 -5.52 13.02 -8.55
CA THR A 209 -4.87 14.34 -8.60
C THR A 209 -5.01 15.04 -9.94
N ASP A 210 -5.27 14.29 -11.01
CA ASP A 210 -5.22 14.73 -12.40
C ASP A 210 -5.86 13.66 -13.31
N TYR A 211 -5.92 13.90 -14.62
CA TYR A 211 -6.40 12.95 -15.62
C TYR A 211 -5.25 12.29 -16.41
N ASP A 212 -4.10 12.04 -15.78
CA ASP A 212 -2.89 11.58 -16.44
C ASP A 212 -2.55 12.49 -17.64
N CYS A 213 -2.45 11.97 -18.86
CA CYS A 213 -2.22 12.79 -20.05
C CYS A 213 -3.13 12.46 -21.25
N TRP A 214 -4.23 11.72 -21.06
CA TRP A 214 -5.10 11.28 -22.17
C TRP A 214 -6.04 12.37 -22.69
N ARG A 215 -6.22 13.48 -21.95
CA ARG A 215 -6.99 14.64 -22.41
C ARG A 215 -6.10 15.52 -23.28
N GLU A 216 -6.41 15.60 -24.57
CA GLU A 216 -5.63 16.42 -25.52
C GLU A 216 -5.94 17.92 -25.43
N ASN A 217 -7.14 18.26 -24.94
CA ASN A 217 -7.63 19.64 -24.85
C ASN A 217 -7.42 20.30 -23.47
N GLU A 218 -6.72 19.63 -22.56
CA GLU A 218 -6.39 20.14 -21.21
C GLU A 218 -4.87 20.05 -21.00
N GLU A 219 -4.36 20.83 -20.03
CA GLU A 219 -2.96 20.74 -19.64
C GLU A 219 -2.63 19.32 -19.15
N ALA A 220 -1.54 18.76 -19.65
CA ALA A 220 -1.05 17.45 -19.20
C ALA A 220 -0.61 17.53 -17.73
N VAL A 221 -0.64 16.40 -17.02
CA VAL A 221 -0.20 16.33 -15.61
C VAL A 221 1.18 16.95 -15.42
N THR A 222 1.28 17.88 -14.47
CA THR A 222 2.53 18.46 -13.98
C THR A 222 2.69 18.20 -12.48
N ALA A 223 3.92 18.26 -11.98
CA ALA A 223 4.18 18.12 -10.56
C ALA A 223 3.45 19.20 -9.73
N GLU A 224 3.31 20.42 -10.24
CA GLU A 224 2.61 21.52 -9.58
C GLU A 224 1.12 21.23 -9.39
N MET A 225 0.43 20.75 -10.44
CA MET A 225 -0.97 20.36 -10.37
C MET A 225 -1.21 19.28 -9.32
N VAL A 226 -0.34 18.27 -9.29
CA VAL A 226 -0.37 17.20 -8.30
C VAL A 226 -0.24 17.78 -6.90
N MET A 227 0.76 18.63 -6.66
CA MET A 227 1.01 19.25 -5.35
C MET A 227 -0.15 20.12 -4.85
N ALA A 228 -0.81 20.90 -5.73
CA ALA A 228 -1.95 21.72 -5.36
C ALA A 228 -3.17 20.88 -4.90
N ASN A 229 -3.48 19.80 -5.62
CA ASN A 229 -4.59 18.92 -5.28
C ASN A 229 -4.28 18.01 -4.08
N LEU A 230 -3.00 17.66 -3.86
CA LEU A 230 -2.55 16.89 -2.71
C LEU A 230 -2.90 17.54 -1.37
N GLY A 231 -2.80 18.87 -1.25
CA GLY A 231 -3.15 19.57 -0.01
C GLY A 231 -4.62 19.35 0.39
N LYS A 232 -5.55 19.50 -0.56
CA LYS A 232 -6.98 19.27 -0.35
C LYS A 232 -7.30 17.79 -0.10
N ASN A 233 -6.65 16.89 -0.85
CA ASN A 233 -6.78 15.45 -0.66
C ASN A 233 -6.28 15.00 0.72
N ALA A 234 -5.20 15.59 1.22
CA ALA A 234 -4.65 15.27 2.52
C ALA A 234 -5.64 15.55 3.65
N GLU A 235 -6.39 16.66 3.60
CA GLU A 235 -7.41 16.97 4.60
C GLU A 235 -8.54 15.93 4.63
N ASN A 236 -9.06 15.54 3.46
CA ASN A 236 -10.11 14.53 3.37
C ASN A 236 -9.58 13.13 3.76
N ALA A 237 -8.34 12.81 3.41
CA ALA A 237 -7.68 11.57 3.82
C ALA A 237 -7.55 11.49 5.35
N LYS A 238 -7.17 12.60 6.01
CA LYS A 238 -7.10 12.68 7.47
C LYS A 238 -8.46 12.48 8.13
N LYS A 239 -9.53 13.10 7.60
CA LYS A 239 -10.91 12.90 8.09
C LYS A 239 -11.35 11.44 7.94
N LEU A 240 -11.09 10.84 6.78
CA LEU A 240 -11.40 9.43 6.52
C LEU A 240 -10.65 8.51 7.47
N LEU A 241 -9.35 8.75 7.68
CA LEU A 241 -8.53 7.99 8.62
C LEU A 241 -9.05 8.09 10.04
N SER A 242 -9.36 9.29 10.53
CA SER A 242 -9.93 9.49 11.87
C SER A 242 -11.25 8.71 12.06
N ALA A 243 -12.09 8.66 11.02
CA ALA A 243 -13.34 7.89 11.03
C ALA A 243 -13.15 6.37 10.89
N LEU A 244 -12.04 5.92 10.29
CA LEU A 244 -11.73 4.52 10.00
C LEU A 244 -10.95 3.84 11.12
N ILE A 245 -9.99 4.53 11.75
CA ILE A 245 -9.07 3.96 12.75
C ILE A 245 -9.78 3.19 13.88
N PRO A 246 -10.93 3.65 14.43
CA PRO A 246 -11.68 2.88 15.43
C PRO A 246 -12.04 1.46 14.99
N ASP A 247 -12.20 1.24 13.68
CA ASP A 247 -12.60 -0.02 13.06
C ASP A 247 -11.40 -0.86 12.58
N LEU A 248 -10.16 -0.45 12.83
CA LEU A 248 -8.93 -1.16 12.43
C LEU A 248 -8.29 -1.94 13.60
N GLY A 249 -7.50 -2.95 13.26
CA GLY A 249 -6.65 -3.70 14.19
C GLY A 249 -7.43 -4.53 15.22
N ASN A 250 -8.67 -4.93 14.90
CA ASN A 250 -9.52 -5.71 15.79
C ASN A 250 -9.08 -7.18 15.87
N GLY A 251 -8.30 -7.67 14.89
CA GLY A 251 -7.84 -9.06 14.83
C GLY A 251 -8.95 -10.06 14.52
N ASP A 252 -9.99 -9.61 13.82
CA ASP A 252 -11.17 -10.37 13.42
C ASP A 252 -11.07 -10.94 11.99
N ASP A 253 -10.22 -10.36 11.13
CA ASP A 253 -9.89 -10.91 9.81
C ASP A 253 -8.70 -11.89 9.89
N LEU A 254 -9.00 -13.19 9.94
CA LEU A 254 -8.00 -14.26 9.97
C LEU A 254 -7.83 -14.94 8.60
N SER A 255 -8.37 -14.37 7.51
CA SER A 255 -8.44 -15.01 6.19
C SER A 255 -7.07 -15.38 5.60
N LEU A 256 -6.02 -14.65 5.95
CA LEU A 256 -4.65 -14.87 5.46
C LEU A 256 -3.76 -15.66 6.42
N LYS A 257 -4.22 -15.92 7.65
CA LYS A 257 -3.40 -16.57 8.68
C LYS A 257 -2.91 -17.95 8.20
N ASN A 258 -1.60 -18.16 8.22
CA ASN A 258 -0.93 -19.37 7.74
C ASN A 258 -1.15 -19.68 6.24
N SER A 259 -1.69 -18.76 5.44
CA SER A 259 -1.92 -18.99 4.00
C SER A 259 -0.61 -19.20 3.24
N THR A 260 0.48 -18.56 3.66
CA THR A 260 1.78 -18.66 3.00
C THR A 260 2.43 -20.02 3.23
N LYS A 261 2.15 -20.68 4.36
CA LYS A 261 2.59 -22.07 4.62
C LYS A 261 2.20 -23.01 3.48
N TYR A 262 0.99 -22.88 2.95
CA TYR A 262 0.46 -23.71 1.87
C TYR A 262 0.91 -23.26 0.48
N SER A 263 1.51 -22.07 0.39
CA SER A 263 2.04 -21.52 -0.86
C SER A 263 3.47 -21.98 -1.13
N ILE A 264 4.21 -22.43 -0.10
CA ILE A 264 5.61 -22.89 -0.22
C ILE A 264 5.65 -24.28 -0.87
N ILE A 265 6.33 -24.39 -2.02
CA ILE A 265 6.42 -25.62 -2.81
C ILE A 265 7.72 -26.39 -2.54
N THR A 266 8.82 -25.69 -2.26
CA THR A 266 10.11 -26.34 -2.07
C THR A 266 10.08 -27.26 -0.84
N ALA A 267 10.42 -28.53 -1.06
CA ALA A 267 10.50 -29.54 0.00
C ALA A 267 11.50 -29.11 1.11
N PRO A 268 11.18 -29.30 2.40
CA PRO A 268 11.99 -28.79 3.52
C PRO A 268 13.48 -29.08 3.41
N GLU A 269 13.85 -30.30 3.02
CA GLU A 269 15.23 -30.78 2.87
C GLU A 269 16.00 -30.17 1.69
N ARG A 270 15.31 -29.49 0.77
CA ARG A 270 15.90 -28.79 -0.39
C ARG A 270 15.95 -27.27 -0.21
N ARG A 271 15.41 -26.73 0.87
CA ARG A 271 15.35 -25.29 1.09
C ARG A 271 16.75 -24.74 1.37
N ASN A 272 17.10 -23.64 0.71
CA ASN A 272 18.35 -22.94 1.00
C ASN A 272 18.33 -22.41 2.46
N PRO A 273 19.28 -22.82 3.33
CA PRO A 273 19.30 -22.43 4.74
C PRO A 273 19.38 -20.92 4.98
N ASP A 274 20.13 -20.18 4.18
CA ASP A 274 20.28 -18.73 4.32
C ASP A 274 18.97 -18.02 3.98
N THR A 275 18.25 -18.52 2.98
CA THR A 275 16.94 -17.97 2.62
C THR A 275 15.91 -18.28 3.70
N VAL A 276 15.91 -19.50 4.24
CA VAL A 276 15.06 -19.89 5.36
C VAL A 276 15.32 -19.01 6.59
N ALA A 277 16.58 -18.76 6.92
CA ALA A 277 16.95 -17.91 8.05
C ALA A 277 16.36 -16.48 7.93
N LYS A 278 16.34 -15.92 6.72
CA LYS A 278 15.67 -14.62 6.47
C LYS A 278 14.16 -14.72 6.60
N LEU A 279 13.56 -15.76 6.01
CA LEU A 279 12.10 -15.93 6.00
C LEU A 279 11.52 -16.26 7.38
N LYS A 280 12.29 -16.87 8.29
CA LYS A 280 11.91 -17.10 9.70
C LYS A 280 11.53 -15.82 10.44
N VAL A 281 12.03 -14.66 10.00
CA VAL A 281 11.62 -13.36 10.55
C VAL A 281 10.14 -13.06 10.27
N LEU A 282 9.62 -13.49 9.11
CA LEU A 282 8.22 -13.33 8.74
C LEU A 282 7.35 -14.51 9.22
N PHE A 283 7.91 -15.72 9.24
CA PHE A 283 7.20 -16.97 9.45
C PHE A 283 7.90 -17.89 10.48
N PRO A 284 8.02 -17.44 11.75
CA PRO A 284 8.79 -18.17 12.77
C PRO A 284 8.22 -19.55 13.12
N ASP A 285 6.93 -19.77 12.87
CA ASP A 285 6.21 -20.96 13.34
C ASP A 285 6.27 -22.16 12.37
N TYR A 286 6.64 -21.94 11.10
CA TYR A 286 6.55 -22.99 10.07
C TYR A 286 7.65 -22.98 9.00
N LEU A 287 8.66 -22.13 9.14
CA LEU A 287 9.88 -22.14 8.33
C LEU A 287 11.13 -22.34 9.19
#